data_AF-A0A843EKW1-F1
#
_entry.id   AF-A0A843EKW1-F1
#
_cell.length_a   1.000
_cell.length_b   1.000
_cell.length_c   1.000
_cell.angle_alpha   90.00
_cell.angle_beta   90.00
_cell.angle_gamma   90.00
#
_symmetry.space_group_name_H-M   'P 1'
#
loop_
_entity.id
_entity.type
_entity.pdbx_description
1 polymer ?
#
loop_
_entity_poly.entity_id
_entity_poly.type
_entity_poly.pdbx_seq_one_letter_code
_entity_poly.pdbx_strand_id
1 'polypeptide(L)'
;FELAEGEDEIVIELGDEGSAEDIAFLTYSPKELTATGSRTFAFALKKQLGRLRHPIDVFNPRGQDLQNIDCVAVFCGLMLECIDPNSNYQNTNDKLPNSASRNMKVWRRKAISYMNDVNPEPHSPVSLEKFVTHWQIRHPFSSDESNDIKWPKKANLMELAYKLVSWIPEFQEDDEGVVYLKAITQTITQTSFFNKYSANIDFSSPEAEKESINEALLNIFVPIASGGVQIDENYFEVIPANRFNIMSIHQAKGLEFPLVIVDVGSRFKKNLPKDANLRFPKNVDSSSIIQDRIKKYSSLSNRNRDSKDMAFDDLTRLYFVAFSRAKDVLLLVGLNPNIDGYKQNDKQMKIPNVALGWNRDEEFIGFDNIFLI
;
A
#
# COMPACT_ATOMS: atom_id res chain seq x y z
N PHE A 1 32.22 13.00 -4.99
CA PHE A 1 31.42 13.96 -4.22
C PHE A 1 32.37 14.96 -3.62
N GLU A 2 32.07 16.23 -3.79
CA GLU A 2 32.76 17.29 -3.07
C GLU A 2 32.03 17.47 -1.73
N LEU A 3 32.80 17.65 -0.65
CA LEU A 3 32.20 18.10 0.61
C LEU A 3 31.70 19.53 0.38
N ALA A 4 30.56 19.90 0.96
CA ALA A 4 30.16 21.30 0.99
C ALA A 4 31.25 22.11 1.72
N GLU A 5 32.12 22.79 0.99
CA GLU A 5 33.21 23.57 1.59
C GLU A 5 32.63 24.77 2.34
N GLY A 6 32.66 24.73 3.68
CA GLY A 6 32.33 25.86 4.55
C GLY A 6 30.88 25.93 5.04
N GLU A 7 30.02 24.96 4.71
CA GLU A 7 28.66 24.88 5.25
C GLU A 7 28.49 23.59 6.06
N ASP A 8 28.47 23.72 7.39
CA ASP A 8 28.16 22.62 8.31
C ASP A 8 26.65 22.24 8.28
N GLU A 9 25.83 23.09 7.65
CA GLU A 9 24.36 22.96 7.60
C GLU A 9 23.81 23.61 6.32
N ILE A 10 22.99 22.86 5.57
CA ILE A 10 22.17 23.39 4.48
C ILE A 10 20.73 23.51 4.97
N VAL A 11 20.21 24.72 5.03
CA VAL A 11 18.82 25.00 5.43
C VAL A 11 17.96 25.17 4.18
N ILE A 12 16.92 24.34 4.06
CA ILE A 12 15.90 24.45 3.01
C ILE A 12 14.61 24.90 3.67
N GLU A 13 14.11 26.06 3.27
CA GLU A 13 12.89 26.66 3.81
C GLU A 13 11.75 26.57 2.78
N LEU A 14 10.54 26.28 3.26
CA LEU A 14 9.34 26.39 2.44
C LEU A 14 9.02 27.88 2.24
N GLY A 15 8.62 28.25 1.02
CA GLY A 15 8.08 29.59 0.75
C GLY A 15 6.72 29.80 1.42
N ASP A 16 6.18 31.02 1.32
CA ASP A 16 4.91 31.41 1.98
C ASP A 16 3.70 30.55 1.59
N GLU A 17 3.70 29.98 0.39
CA GLU A 17 2.65 29.05 -0.10
C GLU A 17 3.10 27.58 -0.09
N GLY A 18 4.29 27.27 0.42
CA GLY A 18 4.84 25.92 0.42
C GLY A 18 4.19 25.03 1.47
N SER A 19 3.94 23.77 1.12
CA SER A 19 3.28 22.79 1.99
C SER A 19 4.08 21.47 2.05
N ALA A 20 3.64 20.54 2.90
CA ALA A 20 4.27 19.22 2.97
C ALA A 20 4.06 18.40 1.68
N GLU A 21 3.07 18.76 0.85
CA GLU A 21 2.79 18.09 -0.43
C GLU A 21 3.88 18.32 -1.48
N ASP A 22 4.60 19.44 -1.35
CA ASP A 22 5.71 19.85 -2.22
C ASP A 22 6.95 18.94 -2.07
N ILE A 23 6.89 18.00 -1.12
CA ILE A 23 7.97 17.10 -0.79
C ILE A 23 7.55 15.65 -1.07
N ALA A 24 8.36 14.95 -1.87
CA ALA A 24 8.20 13.52 -2.10
C ALA A 24 9.46 12.73 -1.74
N PHE A 25 9.29 11.69 -0.92
CA PHE A 25 10.25 10.64 -0.72
C PHE A 25 9.99 9.46 -1.65
N LEU A 26 10.93 9.21 -2.55
CA LEU A 26 10.88 8.17 -3.56
C LEU A 26 11.79 7.01 -3.19
N THR A 27 11.24 5.81 -3.24
CA THR A 27 11.99 4.57 -2.98
C THR A 27 11.56 3.46 -3.93
N TYR A 28 12.33 2.37 -4.00
CA TYR A 28 11.94 1.20 -4.80
C TYR A 28 10.62 0.58 -4.29
N SER A 29 10.42 0.54 -2.98
CA SER A 29 9.21 0.01 -2.36
C SER A 29 8.80 0.89 -1.17
N PRO A 30 7.56 1.39 -1.14
CA PRO A 30 7.09 2.30 -0.09
C PRO A 30 6.70 1.55 1.20
N LYS A 31 6.84 0.21 1.22
CA LYS A 31 6.47 -0.62 2.36
C LYS A 31 7.24 -0.21 3.62
N GLU A 32 6.52 -0.05 4.72
CA GLU A 32 7.05 0.30 6.04
C GLU A 32 7.76 -0.89 6.71
N LEU A 33 7.32 -2.11 6.38
CA LEU A 33 7.90 -3.35 6.88
C LEU A 33 8.33 -4.25 5.71
N THR A 34 9.42 -4.98 5.89
CA THR A 34 9.78 -6.07 4.98
C THR A 34 8.86 -7.28 5.19
N ALA A 35 8.89 -8.24 4.27
CA ALA A 35 8.18 -9.52 4.42
C ALA A 35 8.55 -10.29 5.71
N THR A 36 9.72 -10.02 6.29
CA THR A 36 10.17 -10.61 7.57
C THR A 36 9.78 -9.77 8.79
N GLY A 37 9.04 -8.66 8.61
CA GLY A 37 8.65 -7.74 9.67
C GLY A 37 9.72 -6.73 10.08
N SER A 38 10.82 -6.61 9.34
CA SER A 38 11.88 -5.64 9.65
C SER A 38 11.45 -4.24 9.21
N ARG A 39 11.73 -3.23 10.04
CA ARG A 39 11.42 -1.82 9.75
C ARG A 39 12.27 -1.30 8.59
N THR A 40 11.64 -0.64 7.63
CA THR A 40 12.31 0.02 6.50
C THR A 40 12.62 1.48 6.83
N PHE A 41 13.32 2.16 5.91
CA PHE A 41 13.55 3.59 6.05
C PHE A 41 12.25 4.40 5.99
N ALA A 42 11.28 3.99 5.15
CA ALA A 42 9.95 4.62 5.12
C ALA A 42 9.25 4.60 6.50
N PHE A 43 9.31 3.47 7.22
CA PHE A 43 8.81 3.38 8.59
C PHE A 43 9.55 4.32 9.54
N ALA A 44 10.88 4.32 9.47
CA ALA A 44 11.69 5.16 10.34
C ALA A 44 11.39 6.64 10.10
N LEU A 45 11.31 7.05 8.84
CA LEU A 45 11.01 8.42 8.41
C LEU A 45 9.62 8.85 8.91
N LYS A 46 8.56 8.09 8.59
CA LYS A 46 7.20 8.37 9.09
C LYS A 46 7.16 8.51 10.61
N LYS A 47 7.84 7.60 11.32
CA LYS A 47 7.88 7.64 12.78
C LYS A 47 8.61 8.87 13.33
N GLN A 48 9.67 9.32 12.68
CA GLN A 48 10.40 10.52 13.12
C GLN A 48 9.64 11.80 12.80
N LEU A 49 9.03 11.90 11.62
CA LEU A 49 8.17 13.03 11.23
C LEU A 49 7.00 13.20 12.22
N GLY A 50 6.36 12.11 12.63
CA GLY A 50 5.30 12.14 13.64
C GLY A 50 5.76 12.45 15.07
N ARG A 51 7.07 12.50 15.34
CA ARG A 51 7.65 12.82 16.67
C ARG A 51 8.15 14.25 16.79
N LEU A 52 8.11 15.02 15.70
CA LEU A 52 8.49 16.43 15.72
C LEU A 52 7.56 17.22 16.65
N ARG A 53 8.05 18.37 17.14
CA ARG A 53 7.23 19.28 17.98
C ARG A 53 5.94 19.68 17.27
N HIS A 54 6.02 19.87 15.96
CA HIS A 54 4.89 19.99 15.05
C HIS A 54 4.92 18.76 14.14
N PRO A 55 4.13 17.71 14.43
CA PRO A 55 4.12 16.49 13.64
C PRO A 55 3.82 16.77 12.17
N ILE A 56 4.54 16.09 11.29
CA ILE A 56 4.26 16.10 9.85
C ILE A 56 3.62 14.76 9.51
N ASP A 57 2.38 14.80 9.06
CA ASP A 57 1.65 13.61 8.62
C ASP A 57 2.19 13.10 7.29
N VAL A 58 2.11 11.79 7.10
CA VAL A 58 2.63 11.11 5.92
C VAL A 58 1.49 10.55 5.10
N PHE A 59 1.55 10.72 3.79
CA PHE A 59 0.74 10.02 2.81
C PHE A 59 1.54 8.84 2.22
N ASN A 60 1.24 7.63 2.67
CA ASN A 60 1.81 6.36 2.23
C ASN A 60 0.76 5.23 2.19
N PRO A 61 -0.25 5.32 1.31
CA PRO A 61 -1.31 4.32 1.20
C PRO A 61 -0.77 2.90 0.91
N ARG A 62 0.38 2.76 0.24
CA ARG A 62 1.00 1.44 -0.03
C ARG A 62 2.01 1.00 1.03
N GLY A 63 2.12 1.74 2.13
CA GLY A 63 3.07 1.51 3.20
C GLY A 63 2.79 0.23 3.98
N GLN A 64 1.51 -0.12 4.11
CA GLN A 64 1.05 -1.30 4.83
C GLN A 64 0.30 -2.26 3.90
N ASP A 65 0.12 -3.50 4.32
CA ASP A 65 -0.76 -4.43 3.62
C ASP A 65 -2.20 -4.16 4.04
N LEU A 66 -3.13 -4.13 3.07
CA LEU A 66 -4.51 -3.70 3.27
C LEU A 66 -5.19 -4.45 4.43
N GLN A 67 -4.94 -5.76 4.57
CA GLN A 67 -5.52 -6.58 5.65
C GLN A 67 -5.04 -6.24 7.06
N ASN A 68 -3.94 -5.51 7.18
CA ASN A 68 -3.33 -5.13 8.46
C ASN A 68 -3.70 -3.70 8.88
N ILE A 69 -4.39 -2.94 8.03
CA ILE A 69 -4.80 -1.57 8.32
C ILE A 69 -5.99 -1.58 9.27
N ASP A 70 -5.94 -0.73 10.31
CA ASP A 70 -6.91 -0.77 11.40
C ASP A 70 -8.34 -0.42 10.97
N CYS A 71 -8.54 0.68 10.24
CA CYS A 71 -9.86 1.06 9.75
C CYS A 71 -10.44 0.02 8.76
N VAL A 72 -9.60 -0.60 7.94
CA VAL A 72 -9.98 -1.72 7.06
C VAL A 72 -10.41 -2.94 7.86
N ALA A 73 -9.65 -3.29 8.90
CA ALA A 73 -9.98 -4.41 9.77
C ALA A 73 -11.30 -4.20 10.51
N VAL A 74 -11.55 -2.99 11.02
CA VAL A 74 -12.84 -2.61 11.61
C VAL A 74 -13.95 -2.74 10.58
N PHE A 75 -13.79 -2.11 9.41
CA PHE A 75 -14.82 -2.11 8.36
C PHE A 75 -15.19 -3.52 7.87
N CYS A 76 -14.20 -4.32 7.47
CA CYS A 76 -14.45 -5.68 7.03
C CYS A 76 -15.02 -6.54 8.15
N GLY A 77 -14.60 -6.31 9.40
CA GLY A 77 -15.17 -6.96 10.57
C GLY A 77 -16.65 -6.62 10.77
N LEU A 78 -17.05 -5.35 10.62
CA LEU A 78 -18.44 -4.90 10.73
C LEU A 78 -19.32 -5.53 9.64
N MET A 79 -18.83 -5.56 8.39
CA MET A 79 -19.54 -6.25 7.30
C MET A 79 -19.74 -7.74 7.63
N LEU A 80 -18.70 -8.41 8.13
CA LEU A 80 -18.75 -9.82 8.54
C LEU A 80 -19.73 -10.05 9.71
N GLU A 81 -19.77 -9.16 10.70
CA GLU A 81 -20.73 -9.23 11.81
C GLU A 81 -22.17 -8.99 11.37
N CYS A 82 -22.40 -8.21 10.29
CA CYS A 82 -23.73 -8.03 9.71
C CYS A 82 -24.21 -9.29 8.98
N ILE A 83 -23.36 -9.88 8.12
CA ILE A 83 -23.79 -10.96 7.21
C ILE A 83 -23.67 -12.35 7.83
N ASP A 84 -22.66 -12.60 8.66
CA ASP A 84 -22.37 -13.89 9.29
C ASP A 84 -22.15 -13.69 10.80
N PRO A 85 -23.23 -13.43 11.57
CA PRO A 85 -23.14 -13.23 13.01
C PRO A 85 -22.47 -14.42 13.69
N ASN A 86 -21.63 -14.15 14.69
CA ASN A 86 -20.91 -15.18 15.46
C ASN A 86 -20.01 -16.12 14.64
N SER A 87 -19.69 -15.76 13.38
CA SER A 87 -18.87 -16.58 12.48
C SER A 87 -19.46 -17.97 12.21
N ASN A 88 -20.79 -18.10 12.19
CA ASN A 88 -21.50 -19.38 11.99
C ASN A 88 -21.07 -20.08 10.70
N TYR A 89 -20.97 -19.34 9.60
CA TYR A 89 -20.58 -19.87 8.30
C TYR A 89 -19.06 -19.87 8.13
N GLN A 90 -18.36 -18.84 8.60
CA GLN A 90 -16.89 -18.80 8.55
C GLN A 90 -16.25 -19.99 9.28
N ASN A 91 -16.76 -20.39 10.45
CA ASN A 91 -16.16 -21.49 11.22
C ASN A 91 -16.46 -22.89 10.63
N THR A 92 -17.48 -23.00 9.77
CA THR A 92 -17.93 -24.27 9.18
C THR A 92 -17.54 -24.42 7.71
N ASN A 93 -16.84 -23.45 7.13
CA ASN A 93 -16.43 -23.46 5.73
C ASN A 93 -15.00 -23.99 5.56
N ASP A 94 -14.88 -25.27 5.21
CA ASP A 94 -13.62 -25.97 4.99
C ASP A 94 -12.80 -25.45 3.80
N LYS A 95 -13.38 -24.62 2.93
CA LYS A 95 -12.67 -24.03 1.77
C LYS A 95 -11.89 -22.76 2.13
N LEU A 96 -12.06 -22.21 3.34
CA LEU A 96 -11.39 -20.98 3.73
C LEU A 96 -9.90 -21.23 4.04
N PRO A 97 -8.98 -20.47 3.41
CA PRO A 97 -7.57 -20.53 3.79
C PRO A 97 -7.36 -20.15 5.26
N ASN A 98 -6.46 -20.88 5.94
CA ASN A 98 -6.17 -20.65 7.36
C ASN A 98 -5.71 -19.22 7.66
N SER A 99 -4.91 -18.62 6.78
CA SER A 99 -4.45 -17.22 6.91
C SER A 99 -5.62 -16.24 6.85
N ALA A 100 -6.52 -16.43 5.89
CA ALA A 100 -7.71 -15.61 5.71
C ALA A 100 -8.65 -15.73 6.93
N SER A 101 -8.95 -16.95 7.37
CA SER A 101 -9.80 -17.19 8.54
C SER A 101 -9.21 -16.56 9.81
N ARG A 102 -7.89 -16.62 10.00
CA ARG A 102 -7.21 -15.95 11.11
C ARG A 102 -7.37 -14.43 11.05
N ASN A 103 -7.17 -13.83 9.89
CA ASN A 103 -7.30 -12.37 9.73
C ASN A 103 -8.74 -11.91 9.90
N MET A 104 -9.72 -12.63 9.36
CA MET A 104 -11.15 -12.34 9.60
C MET A 104 -11.52 -12.41 11.09
N LYS A 105 -10.95 -13.36 11.86
CA LYS A 105 -11.11 -13.40 13.33
C LYS A 105 -10.51 -12.18 14.03
N VAL A 106 -9.40 -11.64 13.52
CA VAL A 106 -8.81 -10.39 14.04
C VAL A 106 -9.74 -9.21 13.72
N TRP A 107 -10.24 -9.13 12.49
CA TRP A 107 -11.16 -8.08 12.04
C TRP A 107 -12.44 -8.04 12.86
N ARG A 108 -13.11 -9.18 13.06
CA ARG A 108 -14.31 -9.27 13.90
C ARG A 108 -14.06 -8.79 15.33
N ARG A 109 -12.94 -9.19 15.94
CA ARG A 109 -12.58 -8.70 17.28
C ARG A 109 -12.37 -7.18 17.31
N LYS A 110 -11.71 -6.62 16.29
CA LYS A 110 -11.54 -5.17 16.16
C LYS A 110 -12.88 -4.46 15.95
N ALA A 111 -13.78 -5.00 15.13
CA ALA A 111 -15.11 -4.45 14.93
C ALA A 111 -15.97 -4.48 16.21
N ILE A 112 -15.95 -5.57 16.96
CA ILE A 112 -16.67 -5.69 18.24
C ILE A 112 -16.12 -4.68 19.26
N SER A 113 -14.80 -4.58 19.39
CA SER A 113 -14.15 -3.58 20.25
C SER A 113 -14.49 -2.15 19.79
N TYR A 114 -14.51 -1.88 18.48
CA TYR A 114 -14.89 -0.58 17.94
C TYR A 114 -16.34 -0.22 18.29
N MET A 115 -17.29 -1.14 18.16
CA MET A 115 -18.68 -0.91 18.55
C MET A 115 -18.83 -0.64 20.05
N ASN A 116 -18.19 -1.45 20.89
CA ASN A 116 -18.41 -1.42 22.34
C ASN A 116 -17.58 -0.36 23.07
N ASP A 117 -16.32 -0.19 22.68
CA ASP A 117 -15.35 0.62 23.41
C ASP A 117 -15.28 2.05 22.84
N VAL A 118 -15.42 2.20 21.51
CA VAL A 118 -15.38 3.52 20.85
C VAL A 118 -16.79 4.12 20.77
N ASN A 119 -17.81 3.30 20.50
CA ASN A 119 -19.21 3.73 20.30
C ASN A 119 -19.33 4.95 19.35
N PRO A 120 -18.94 4.78 18.07
CA PRO A 120 -18.76 5.89 17.14
C PRO A 120 -20.07 6.62 16.83
N GLU A 121 -19.96 7.92 16.63
CA GLU A 121 -21.03 8.74 16.01
C GLU A 121 -21.20 8.34 14.53
N PRO A 122 -22.38 8.55 13.93
CA PRO A 122 -23.60 9.11 14.54
C PRO A 122 -24.40 8.09 15.37
N HIS A 123 -25.02 8.54 16.46
CA HIS A 123 -26.02 7.74 17.22
C HIS A 123 -27.47 7.94 16.76
N SER A 124 -27.72 8.96 15.93
CA SER A 124 -29.03 9.30 15.37
C SER A 124 -28.97 9.30 13.84
N PRO A 125 -29.96 8.74 13.12
CA PRO A 125 -31.18 8.11 13.65
C PRO A 125 -30.96 6.72 14.28
N VAL A 126 -29.81 6.10 14.05
CA VAL A 126 -29.45 4.78 14.59
C VAL A 126 -27.96 4.74 14.94
N SER A 127 -27.61 4.11 16.06
CA SER A 127 -26.20 3.85 16.42
C SER A 127 -25.64 2.65 15.66
N LEU A 128 -24.30 2.58 15.54
CA LEU A 128 -23.63 1.45 14.88
C LEU A 128 -24.03 0.10 15.48
N GLU A 129 -24.01 -0.01 16.82
CA GLU A 129 -24.36 -1.26 17.52
C GLU A 129 -25.80 -1.72 17.19
N LYS A 130 -26.76 -0.78 17.22
CA LYS A 130 -28.15 -1.07 16.86
C LYS A 130 -28.28 -1.46 15.39
N PHE A 131 -27.59 -0.76 14.50
CA PHE A 131 -27.59 -1.09 13.07
C PHE A 131 -27.09 -2.51 12.83
N VAL A 132 -25.94 -2.88 13.41
CA VAL A 132 -25.37 -4.23 13.29
C VAL A 132 -26.31 -5.27 13.89
N THR A 133 -26.88 -5.01 15.07
CA THR A 133 -27.83 -5.95 15.72
C THR A 133 -29.05 -6.21 14.85
N HIS A 134 -29.65 -5.17 14.27
CA HIS A 134 -30.78 -5.30 13.34
C HIS A 134 -30.43 -6.14 12.11
N TRP A 135 -29.21 -5.97 11.58
CA TRP A 135 -28.69 -6.87 10.55
C TRP A 135 -28.61 -8.31 11.05
N GLN A 136 -28.01 -8.56 12.21
CA GLN A 136 -27.83 -9.90 12.75
C GLN A 136 -29.14 -10.65 12.96
N ILE A 137 -30.18 -9.97 13.46
CA ILE A 137 -31.51 -10.56 13.68
C ILE A 137 -32.41 -10.51 12.45
N ARG A 138 -31.91 -9.99 11.31
CA ARG A 138 -32.64 -9.85 10.04
C ARG A 138 -33.95 -9.07 10.20
N HIS A 139 -33.89 -7.95 10.94
CA HIS A 139 -35.05 -7.13 11.25
C HIS A 139 -34.87 -5.69 10.74
N PRO A 140 -35.83 -5.14 9.99
CA PRO A 140 -35.69 -3.79 9.44
C PRO A 140 -35.67 -2.73 10.56
N PHE A 141 -35.08 -1.58 10.25
CA PHE A 141 -35.14 -0.40 11.10
C PHE A 141 -36.39 0.41 10.72
N SER A 142 -37.31 0.63 11.66
CA SER A 142 -38.50 1.46 11.45
C SER A 142 -38.54 2.58 12.49
N SER A 143 -38.57 3.83 12.03
CA SER A 143 -38.86 5.00 12.87
C SER A 143 -40.36 5.24 13.04
N ASP A 144 -41.18 4.69 12.15
CA ASP A 144 -42.64 4.80 12.17
C ASP A 144 -43.28 3.47 12.59
N GLU A 145 -44.38 3.53 13.36
CA GLU A 145 -45.17 2.38 13.83
C GLU A 145 -45.90 1.62 12.71
N SER A 146 -45.45 1.71 11.45
CA SER A 146 -45.99 0.94 10.34
C SER A 146 -45.36 -0.47 10.32
N ASN A 147 -46.13 -1.47 10.74
CA ASN A 147 -45.77 -2.90 10.82
C ASN A 147 -45.48 -3.59 9.46
N ASP A 148 -45.32 -2.85 8.36
CA ASP A 148 -45.29 -3.41 7.01
C ASP A 148 -43.89 -3.49 6.37
N ILE A 149 -42.84 -2.95 7.00
CA ILE A 149 -41.49 -3.08 6.46
C ILE A 149 -40.99 -4.49 6.76
N LYS A 150 -40.71 -5.26 5.69
CA LYS A 150 -40.13 -6.61 5.78
C LYS A 150 -38.64 -6.56 5.49
N TRP A 151 -37.88 -7.44 6.14
CA TRP A 151 -36.48 -7.65 5.77
C TRP A 151 -36.38 -8.03 4.28
N PRO A 152 -35.46 -7.41 3.52
CA PRO A 152 -35.38 -7.67 2.09
C PRO A 152 -35.01 -9.12 1.81
N LYS A 153 -35.55 -9.67 0.71
CA LYS A 153 -35.16 -11.03 0.25
C LYS A 153 -33.71 -11.09 -0.20
N LYS A 154 -33.14 -9.98 -0.66
CA LYS A 154 -31.74 -9.86 -1.07
C LYS A 154 -31.20 -8.51 -0.60
N ALA A 155 -29.99 -8.50 -0.06
CA ALA A 155 -29.31 -7.26 0.32
C ALA A 155 -27.96 -7.14 -0.38
N ASN A 156 -27.70 -5.97 -0.97
CA ASN A 156 -26.47 -5.70 -1.71
C ASN A 156 -25.32 -5.35 -0.75
N LEU A 157 -24.18 -6.02 -0.89
CA LEU A 157 -23.00 -5.79 -0.05
C LEU A 157 -22.38 -4.41 -0.24
N MET A 158 -22.48 -3.83 -1.44
CA MET A 158 -22.03 -2.46 -1.70
C MET A 158 -22.90 -1.43 -0.94
N GLU A 159 -24.21 -1.65 -0.88
CA GLU A 159 -25.09 -0.78 -0.09
C GLU A 159 -24.80 -0.89 1.41
N LEU A 160 -24.57 -2.11 1.90
CA LEU A 160 -24.12 -2.33 3.28
C LEU A 160 -22.79 -1.62 3.55
N ALA A 161 -21.81 -1.76 2.65
CA ALA A 161 -20.52 -1.09 2.73
C ALA A 161 -20.68 0.43 2.88
N TYR A 162 -21.42 1.10 1.99
CA TYR A 162 -21.61 2.55 2.08
C TYR A 162 -22.36 3.00 3.34
N LYS A 163 -23.31 2.21 3.84
CA LYS A 163 -23.95 2.51 5.14
C LYS A 163 -22.95 2.45 6.28
N LEU A 164 -22.09 1.43 6.33
CA LEU A 164 -21.10 1.26 7.39
C LEU A 164 -20.00 2.33 7.38
N VAL A 165 -19.67 2.88 6.20
CA VAL A 165 -18.70 3.99 6.08
C VAL A 165 -19.06 5.19 6.97
N SER A 166 -20.36 5.44 7.19
CA SER A 166 -20.83 6.58 8.00
C SER A 166 -20.32 6.58 9.46
N TRP A 167 -19.94 5.42 10.01
CA TRP A 167 -19.38 5.28 11.35
C TRP A 167 -17.86 5.12 11.38
N ILE A 168 -17.17 5.29 10.25
CA ILE A 168 -15.72 5.17 10.15
C ILE A 168 -15.17 6.48 9.58
N PRO A 169 -14.80 7.46 10.44
CA PRO A 169 -14.34 8.78 10.01
C PRO A 169 -13.16 8.72 9.04
N GLU A 170 -12.26 7.75 9.20
CA GLU A 170 -11.11 7.57 8.32
C GLU A 170 -11.51 7.37 6.85
N PHE A 171 -12.69 6.80 6.58
CA PHE A 171 -13.17 6.62 5.21
C PHE A 171 -13.92 7.82 4.64
N GLN A 172 -14.10 8.88 5.44
CA GLN A 172 -14.82 10.08 5.07
C GLN A 172 -13.90 11.31 5.03
N GLU A 173 -12.98 11.39 5.99
CA GLU A 173 -12.18 12.59 6.28
C GLU A 173 -10.70 12.41 5.95
N ASP A 174 -10.24 11.19 5.70
CA ASP A 174 -8.83 10.86 5.46
C ASP A 174 -8.60 10.34 4.03
N ASP A 175 -7.73 11.02 3.29
CA ASP A 175 -7.45 10.70 1.89
C ASP A 175 -6.87 9.29 1.70
N GLU A 176 -6.05 8.78 2.64
CA GLU A 176 -5.57 7.39 2.58
C GLU A 176 -6.72 6.40 2.80
N GLY A 177 -7.58 6.68 3.77
CA GLY A 177 -8.77 5.89 4.06
C GLY A 177 -9.72 5.79 2.89
N VAL A 178 -9.93 6.88 2.14
CA VAL A 178 -10.71 6.87 0.89
C VAL A 178 -10.07 5.93 -0.15
N VAL A 179 -8.75 5.92 -0.26
CA VAL A 179 -8.04 4.99 -1.16
C VAL A 179 -8.23 3.53 -0.71
N TYR A 180 -8.18 3.25 0.59
CA TYR A 180 -8.43 1.91 1.12
C TYR A 180 -9.87 1.46 0.85
N LEU A 181 -10.84 2.35 1.06
CA LEU A 181 -12.24 2.09 0.75
C LEU A 181 -12.43 1.80 -0.75
N LYS A 182 -11.77 2.53 -1.64
CA LYS A 182 -11.80 2.30 -3.09
C LYS A 182 -11.32 0.90 -3.44
N ALA A 183 -10.21 0.42 -2.86
CA ALA A 183 -9.71 -0.94 -3.10
C ALA A 183 -10.71 -2.03 -2.65
N ILE A 184 -11.37 -1.83 -1.50
CA ILE A 184 -12.37 -2.78 -0.97
C ILE A 184 -13.63 -2.78 -1.83
N THR A 185 -14.19 -1.60 -2.11
CA THR A 185 -15.42 -1.45 -2.92
C THR A 185 -15.23 -1.98 -4.34
N GLN A 186 -14.07 -1.78 -4.95
CA GLN A 186 -13.78 -2.39 -6.26
C GLN A 186 -13.71 -3.90 -6.21
N THR A 187 -13.19 -4.49 -5.12
CA THR A 187 -13.22 -5.93 -4.93
C THR A 187 -14.67 -6.43 -4.92
N ILE A 188 -15.56 -5.77 -4.17
CA ILE A 188 -17.00 -6.07 -4.14
C ILE A 188 -17.62 -5.94 -5.54
N THR A 189 -17.33 -4.85 -6.25
CA THR A 189 -17.83 -4.58 -7.61
C THR A 189 -17.34 -5.66 -8.59
N GLN A 190 -16.07 -6.01 -8.56
CA GLN A 190 -15.51 -7.06 -9.43
C GLN A 190 -16.19 -8.41 -9.15
N THR A 191 -16.38 -8.79 -7.88
CA THR A 191 -17.14 -10.00 -7.52
C THR A 191 -18.56 -9.96 -8.06
N SER A 192 -19.22 -8.80 -8.07
CA SER A 192 -20.62 -8.67 -8.53
C SER A 192 -20.82 -9.08 -9.99
N PHE A 193 -19.78 -8.98 -10.83
CA PHE A 193 -19.85 -9.36 -12.24
C PHE A 193 -19.73 -10.87 -12.49
N PHE A 194 -19.01 -11.60 -11.64
CA PHE A 194 -18.64 -13.00 -11.89
C PHE A 194 -19.34 -13.99 -10.95
N ASN A 195 -19.95 -13.50 -9.87
CA ASN A 195 -20.56 -14.34 -8.85
C ASN A 195 -22.05 -14.60 -9.12
N LYS A 196 -22.52 -15.82 -8.83
CA LYS A 196 -23.94 -16.25 -8.88
C LYS A 196 -24.90 -15.29 -8.16
N TYR A 197 -24.47 -14.70 -7.05
CA TYR A 197 -25.29 -13.81 -6.23
C TYR A 197 -25.05 -12.32 -6.52
N SER A 198 -24.18 -11.97 -7.46
CA SER A 198 -23.86 -10.59 -7.84
C SER A 198 -23.59 -9.68 -6.63
N ALA A 199 -22.79 -10.18 -5.67
CA ALA A 199 -22.48 -9.50 -4.40
C ALA A 199 -23.70 -9.18 -3.52
N ASN A 200 -24.78 -9.98 -3.60
CA ASN A 200 -25.90 -9.91 -2.67
C ASN A 200 -25.87 -11.07 -1.67
N ILE A 201 -26.39 -10.82 -0.47
CA ILE A 201 -26.80 -11.87 0.47
C ILE A 201 -28.26 -12.20 0.22
N ASP A 202 -28.58 -13.48 0.00
CA ASP A 202 -29.91 -13.96 -0.36
C ASP A 202 -30.61 -14.59 0.86
N PHE A 203 -31.62 -13.92 1.39
CA PHE A 203 -32.38 -14.33 2.57
C PHE A 203 -33.66 -15.11 2.21
N SER A 204 -33.81 -15.58 0.97
CA SER A 204 -35.03 -16.28 0.53
C SER A 204 -35.19 -17.68 1.14
N SER A 205 -34.09 -18.35 1.47
CA SER A 205 -34.07 -19.61 2.23
C SER A 205 -32.76 -19.76 3.02
N PRO A 206 -32.71 -20.61 4.07
CA PRO A 206 -31.48 -20.88 4.81
C PRO A 206 -30.32 -21.39 3.94
N GLU A 207 -30.63 -22.17 2.90
CA GLU A 207 -29.65 -22.69 1.95
C GLU A 207 -29.11 -21.57 1.06
N ALA A 208 -29.98 -20.69 0.54
CA ALA A 208 -29.57 -19.54 -0.27
C ALA A 208 -28.73 -18.54 0.53
N GLU A 209 -29.08 -18.32 1.80
CA GLU A 209 -28.32 -17.46 2.71
C GLU A 209 -26.93 -18.04 2.96
N LYS A 210 -26.86 -19.34 3.30
CA LYS A 210 -25.58 -20.05 3.47
C LYS A 210 -24.71 -19.98 2.22
N GLU A 211 -25.28 -20.24 1.04
CA GLU A 211 -24.52 -20.26 -0.21
C GLU A 211 -24.02 -18.84 -0.57
N SER A 212 -24.88 -17.83 -0.48
CA SER A 212 -24.52 -16.44 -0.77
C SER A 212 -23.48 -15.86 0.20
N ILE A 213 -23.55 -16.19 1.50
CA ILE A 213 -22.52 -15.81 2.48
C ILE A 213 -21.19 -16.51 2.18
N ASN A 214 -21.20 -17.81 1.88
CA ASN A 214 -19.97 -18.53 1.54
C ASN A 214 -19.30 -17.98 0.28
N GLU A 215 -20.10 -17.60 -0.71
CA GLU A 215 -19.63 -16.93 -1.92
C GLU A 215 -19.01 -15.56 -1.61
N ALA A 216 -19.62 -14.76 -0.73
CA ALA A 216 -19.03 -13.50 -0.28
C ALA A 216 -17.72 -13.71 0.50
N LEU A 217 -17.69 -14.68 1.42
CA LEU A 217 -16.48 -15.05 2.17
C LEU A 217 -15.32 -15.40 1.24
N LEU A 218 -15.57 -16.26 0.24
CA LEU A 218 -14.52 -16.77 -0.66
C LEU A 218 -14.08 -15.75 -1.72
N ASN A 219 -14.99 -14.94 -2.25
CA ASN A 219 -14.68 -14.09 -3.40
C ASN A 219 -14.44 -12.62 -3.06
N ILE A 220 -14.85 -12.16 -1.86
CA ILE A 220 -14.62 -10.78 -1.40
C ILE A 220 -13.63 -10.80 -0.24
N PHE A 221 -13.97 -11.49 0.85
CA PHE A 221 -13.18 -11.38 2.08
C PHE A 221 -11.87 -12.16 2.03
N VAL A 222 -11.81 -13.33 1.40
CA VAL A 222 -10.56 -14.11 1.28
C VAL A 222 -9.48 -13.36 0.49
N PRO A 223 -9.75 -12.75 -0.68
CA PRO A 223 -8.76 -11.94 -1.39
C PRO A 223 -8.21 -10.80 -0.55
N ILE A 224 -9.07 -10.05 0.17
CA ILE A 224 -8.62 -8.97 1.06
C ILE A 224 -7.80 -9.56 2.21
N ALA A 225 -8.35 -10.54 2.93
CA ALA A 225 -7.75 -11.10 4.14
C ALA A 225 -6.43 -11.82 3.88
N SER A 226 -6.22 -12.32 2.67
CA SER A 226 -4.98 -13.02 2.28
C SER A 226 -3.91 -12.08 1.70
N GLY A 227 -4.21 -10.78 1.56
CA GLY A 227 -3.32 -9.81 0.90
C GLY A 227 -3.29 -9.93 -0.63
N GLY A 228 -4.31 -10.57 -1.22
CA GLY A 228 -4.48 -10.67 -2.67
C GLY A 228 -4.97 -9.37 -3.31
N VAL A 229 -5.56 -8.46 -2.53
CA VAL A 229 -5.96 -7.12 -2.98
C VAL A 229 -4.79 -6.15 -2.77
N GLN A 230 -4.38 -5.50 -3.85
CA GLN A 230 -3.36 -4.46 -3.86
C GLN A 230 -4.01 -3.11 -4.16
N ILE A 231 -3.46 -2.05 -3.59
CA ILE A 231 -3.90 -0.68 -3.89
C ILE A 231 -3.32 -0.31 -5.25
N ASP A 232 -4.19 0.04 -6.18
CA ASP A 232 -3.81 0.49 -7.52
C ASP A 232 -3.11 1.84 -7.44
N GLU A 233 -2.08 1.99 -8.27
CA GLU A 233 -1.31 3.22 -8.38
C GLU A 233 -2.12 4.37 -8.99
N ASN A 234 -3.15 4.06 -9.76
CA ASN A 234 -4.04 5.04 -10.35
C ASN A 234 -5.04 5.65 -9.35
N TYR A 235 -5.03 5.23 -8.08
CA TYR A 235 -5.94 5.83 -7.08
C TYR A 235 -5.41 7.11 -6.45
N PHE A 236 -4.16 7.48 -6.76
CA PHE A 236 -3.46 8.63 -6.19
C PHE A 236 -3.62 9.91 -7.05
N GLU A 237 -4.75 10.09 -7.72
CA GLU A 237 -4.99 11.24 -8.62
C GLU A 237 -4.91 12.60 -7.90
N VAL A 238 -5.15 12.62 -6.58
CA VAL A 238 -4.99 13.80 -5.74
C VAL A 238 -4.04 13.47 -4.60
N ILE A 239 -2.99 14.27 -4.47
CA ILE A 239 -2.06 14.24 -3.34
C ILE A 239 -2.64 15.15 -2.24
N PRO A 240 -2.67 14.71 -0.97
CA PRO A 240 -3.16 15.55 0.12
C PRO A 240 -2.25 16.75 0.35
N ALA A 241 -2.84 17.95 0.42
CA ALA A 241 -2.10 19.21 0.53
C ALA A 241 -1.24 19.35 1.80
N ASN A 242 -1.57 18.61 2.86
CA ASN A 242 -0.92 18.77 4.17
C ASN A 242 -0.08 17.55 4.57
N ARG A 243 0.40 16.74 3.62
CA ARG A 243 1.14 15.52 3.94
C ARG A 243 2.41 15.33 3.16
N PHE A 244 3.41 14.82 3.86
CA PHE A 244 4.66 14.37 3.29
C PHE A 244 4.44 13.07 2.50
N ASN A 245 4.83 13.07 1.23
CA ASN A 245 4.54 11.94 0.36
C ASN A 245 5.62 10.85 0.43
N ILE A 246 5.22 9.61 0.68
CA ILE A 246 6.08 8.43 0.49
C ILE A 246 5.47 7.57 -0.62
N MET A 247 6.21 7.39 -1.71
CA MET A 247 5.74 6.59 -2.84
C MET A 247 6.86 5.83 -3.51
N SER A 248 6.50 4.82 -4.30
CA SER A 248 7.46 4.16 -5.17
C SER A 248 7.88 5.09 -6.32
N ILE A 249 9.07 4.86 -6.87
CA ILE A 249 9.53 5.55 -8.08
C ILE A 249 8.55 5.34 -9.26
N HIS A 250 7.89 4.18 -9.34
CA HIS A 250 6.89 3.90 -10.37
C HIS A 250 5.65 4.78 -10.22
N GLN A 251 5.14 4.94 -8.99
CA GLN A 251 3.99 5.80 -8.68
C GLN A 251 4.27 7.27 -8.99
N ALA A 252 5.51 7.74 -8.82
CA ALA A 252 5.88 9.12 -9.08
C ALA A 252 5.97 9.48 -10.57
N LYS A 253 5.83 8.50 -11.47
CA LYS A 253 5.98 8.73 -12.91
C LYS A 253 4.91 9.70 -13.41
N GLY A 254 5.35 10.83 -13.97
CA GLY A 254 4.46 11.89 -14.46
C GLY A 254 4.10 12.95 -13.42
N LEU A 255 4.57 12.79 -12.18
CA LEU A 255 4.47 13.79 -11.11
C LEU A 255 5.79 14.55 -11.00
N GLU A 256 5.76 15.77 -10.45
CA GLU A 256 6.94 16.58 -10.19
C GLU A 256 6.74 17.39 -8.91
N PHE A 257 7.79 17.49 -8.11
CA PHE A 257 7.76 18.12 -6.78
C PHE A 257 8.89 19.15 -6.67
N PRO A 258 8.68 20.29 -6.00
CA PRO A 258 9.75 21.22 -5.65
C PRO A 258 10.96 20.52 -5.02
N LEU A 259 10.72 19.65 -4.02
CA LEU A 259 11.77 18.87 -3.36
C LEU A 259 11.51 17.36 -3.49
N VAL A 260 12.53 16.63 -3.96
CA VAL A 260 12.48 15.17 -4.03
C VAL A 260 13.63 14.56 -3.26
N ILE A 261 13.29 13.64 -2.35
CA ILE A 261 14.24 12.82 -1.61
C ILE A 261 14.23 11.42 -2.22
N VAL A 262 15.37 10.94 -2.73
CA VAL A 262 15.46 9.61 -3.34
C VAL A 262 16.30 8.69 -2.47
N ASP A 263 15.71 7.58 -2.04
CA ASP A 263 16.45 6.49 -1.40
C ASP A 263 17.29 5.74 -2.42
N VAL A 264 18.59 6.04 -2.41
CA VAL A 264 19.57 5.42 -3.28
C VAL A 264 20.34 4.31 -2.58
N GLY A 265 20.22 4.15 -1.25
CA GLY A 265 21.11 3.23 -0.53
C GLY A 265 20.77 2.87 0.91
N SER A 266 19.58 3.19 1.42
CA SER A 266 19.20 2.93 2.83
C SER A 266 19.23 1.42 3.18
N ARG A 267 19.10 0.56 2.17
CA ARG A 267 19.04 -0.91 2.32
C ARG A 267 20.40 -1.60 2.23
N PHE A 268 21.41 -0.97 1.65
CA PHE A 268 22.65 -1.65 1.27
C PHE A 268 23.77 -1.40 2.28
N LYS A 269 23.85 -2.25 3.31
CA LYS A 269 24.97 -2.23 4.27
C LYS A 269 26.24 -2.90 3.75
N LYS A 270 26.08 -3.85 2.82
CA LYS A 270 27.15 -4.68 2.23
C LYS A 270 26.80 -5.00 0.78
N ASN A 271 27.81 -5.38 -0.01
CA ASN A 271 27.64 -5.81 -1.39
C ASN A 271 27.11 -7.26 -1.45
N LEU A 272 25.82 -7.44 -1.15
CA LEU A 272 25.17 -8.75 -1.15
C LEU A 272 24.58 -9.09 -2.54
N PRO A 273 24.73 -10.33 -3.04
CA PRO A 273 24.18 -10.74 -4.35
C PRO A 273 22.65 -10.64 -4.45
N LYS A 274 21.93 -10.93 -3.36
CA LYS A 274 20.46 -10.88 -3.33
C LYS A 274 19.89 -9.48 -3.57
N ASP A 275 20.68 -8.46 -3.25
CA ASP A 275 20.30 -7.05 -3.38
C ASP A 275 20.88 -6.43 -4.65
N ALA A 276 21.68 -7.17 -5.42
CA ALA A 276 22.38 -6.67 -6.60
C ALA A 276 21.40 -6.11 -7.64
N ASN A 277 20.29 -6.79 -7.93
CA ASN A 277 19.30 -6.33 -8.91
C ASN A 277 18.64 -4.99 -8.55
N LEU A 278 18.71 -4.53 -7.29
CA LEU A 278 18.12 -3.27 -6.83
C LEU A 278 19.08 -2.07 -6.95
N ARG A 279 20.37 -2.31 -7.19
CA ARG A 279 21.41 -1.26 -7.25
C ARG A 279 22.37 -1.41 -8.42
N PHE A 280 22.70 -2.63 -8.80
CA PHE A 280 23.71 -2.97 -9.80
C PHE A 280 23.51 -4.42 -10.29
N PRO A 281 22.68 -4.64 -11.33
CA PRO A 281 22.37 -5.97 -11.83
C PRO A 281 23.63 -6.69 -12.35
N LYS A 282 23.91 -7.87 -11.79
CA LYS A 282 25.04 -8.72 -12.22
C LYS A 282 24.59 -9.97 -12.99
N ASN A 283 23.35 -10.38 -12.80
CA ASN A 283 22.77 -11.59 -13.38
C ASN A 283 21.53 -11.25 -14.19
N VAL A 284 21.19 -12.15 -15.11
CA VAL A 284 19.93 -12.10 -15.87
C VAL A 284 18.75 -12.18 -14.90
N ASP A 285 17.79 -11.28 -15.05
CA ASP A 285 16.55 -11.28 -14.28
C ASP A 285 15.54 -12.29 -14.85
N SER A 286 14.60 -12.74 -14.02
CA SER A 286 13.61 -13.75 -14.42
C SER A 286 12.68 -13.28 -15.55
N SER A 287 12.41 -11.98 -15.65
CA SER A 287 11.54 -11.45 -16.70
C SER A 287 12.23 -11.52 -18.06
N SER A 288 13.53 -11.24 -18.12
CA SER A 288 14.34 -11.45 -19.33
C SER A 288 14.34 -12.91 -19.77
N ILE A 289 14.47 -13.87 -18.84
CA ILE A 289 14.43 -15.30 -19.18
C ILE A 289 13.08 -15.69 -19.81
N ILE A 290 11.97 -15.21 -19.24
CA ILE A 290 10.62 -15.48 -19.77
C ILE A 290 10.46 -14.82 -21.14
N GLN A 291 10.90 -13.57 -21.27
CA GLN A 291 10.80 -12.83 -22.51
C GLN A 291 11.60 -13.50 -23.62
N ASP A 292 12.82 -13.94 -23.35
CA ASP A 292 13.65 -14.67 -24.33
C ASP A 292 13.03 -16.01 -24.73
N ARG A 293 12.30 -16.68 -23.83
CA ARG A 293 11.54 -17.90 -24.15
C ARG A 293 10.33 -17.62 -25.03
N ILE A 294 9.53 -16.61 -24.69
CA ILE A 294 8.33 -16.23 -25.46
C ILE A 294 8.70 -15.67 -26.83
N LYS A 295 9.80 -14.92 -26.91
CA LYS A 295 10.24 -14.23 -28.12
C LYS A 295 10.58 -15.19 -29.27
N LYS A 296 10.97 -16.43 -28.98
CA LYS A 296 11.13 -17.50 -29.99
C LYS A 296 9.86 -17.76 -30.81
N TYR A 297 8.71 -17.36 -30.27
CA TYR A 297 7.39 -17.52 -30.88
C TYR A 297 6.78 -16.17 -31.29
N SER A 298 7.57 -15.09 -31.34
CA SER A 298 7.14 -13.74 -31.70
C SER A 298 7.74 -13.29 -33.03
N SER A 299 7.02 -12.46 -33.78
CA SER A 299 7.49 -11.79 -35.00
C SER A 299 8.41 -10.59 -34.74
N LEU A 300 8.66 -10.25 -33.47
CA LEU A 300 9.53 -9.15 -33.08
C LEU A 300 11.01 -9.47 -33.37
N SER A 301 11.75 -8.47 -33.86
CA SER A 301 13.17 -8.59 -34.24
C SER A 301 14.05 -9.11 -33.10
N ASN A 302 15.11 -9.85 -33.45
CA ASN A 302 16.12 -10.33 -32.49
C ASN A 302 16.73 -9.15 -31.72
N ARG A 303 17.01 -9.38 -30.43
CA ARG A 303 17.64 -8.40 -29.56
C ARG A 303 19.12 -8.24 -29.93
N ASN A 304 19.58 -7.00 -30.00
CA ASN A 304 21.01 -6.67 -30.13
C ASN A 304 21.71 -6.46 -28.77
N ARG A 305 20.97 -6.44 -27.65
CA ARG A 305 21.52 -6.23 -26.30
C ARG A 305 21.35 -7.47 -25.43
N ASP A 306 22.36 -7.74 -24.60
CA ASP A 306 22.34 -8.81 -23.60
C ASP A 306 21.36 -8.49 -22.46
N SER A 307 20.83 -9.53 -21.81
CA SER A 307 19.82 -9.39 -20.76
C SER A 307 20.37 -8.72 -19.50
N LYS A 308 21.67 -8.86 -19.21
CA LYS A 308 22.34 -8.09 -18.14
C LYS A 308 22.32 -6.59 -18.44
N ASP A 309 22.63 -6.23 -19.68
CA ASP A 309 22.65 -4.83 -20.12
C ASP A 309 21.27 -4.20 -20.07
N MET A 310 20.25 -4.96 -20.42
CA MET A 310 18.86 -4.54 -20.31
C MET A 310 18.46 -4.27 -18.85
N ALA A 311 18.81 -5.16 -17.92
CA ALA A 311 18.53 -4.94 -16.51
C ALA A 311 19.22 -3.67 -15.97
N PHE A 312 20.46 -3.42 -16.43
CA PHE A 312 21.16 -2.17 -16.10
C PHE A 312 20.49 -0.94 -16.73
N ASP A 313 20.07 -1.01 -18.01
CA ASP A 313 19.31 0.04 -18.68
C ASP A 313 18.02 0.37 -17.91
N ASP A 314 17.27 -0.64 -17.51
CA ASP A 314 16.02 -0.50 -16.80
C ASP A 314 16.21 0.12 -15.41
N LEU A 315 17.26 -0.28 -14.68
CA LEU A 315 17.57 0.32 -13.39
C LEU A 315 18.07 1.76 -13.54
N THR A 316 18.86 2.04 -14.59
CA THR A 316 19.30 3.41 -14.91
C THR A 316 18.08 4.29 -15.24
N ARG A 317 17.15 3.77 -16.06
CA ARG A 317 15.89 4.45 -16.40
C ARG A 317 15.02 4.68 -15.17
N LEU A 318 15.00 3.74 -14.22
CA LEU A 318 14.27 3.88 -12.97
C LEU A 318 14.78 5.10 -12.18
N TYR A 319 16.09 5.20 -11.93
CA TYR A 319 16.65 6.34 -11.19
C TYR A 319 16.64 7.64 -12.00
N PHE A 320 16.72 7.59 -13.33
CA PHE A 320 16.45 8.76 -14.18
C PHE A 320 15.03 9.31 -13.96
N VAL A 321 14.03 8.42 -13.90
CA VAL A 321 12.66 8.82 -13.55
C VAL A 321 12.64 9.44 -12.16
N ALA A 322 13.25 8.81 -11.15
CA ALA A 322 13.27 9.32 -9.79
C ALA A 322 13.91 10.73 -9.67
N PHE A 323 15.08 10.92 -10.27
CA PHE A 323 15.84 12.17 -10.19
C PHE A 323 15.13 13.31 -10.95
N SER A 324 14.54 13.00 -12.10
CA SER A 324 13.77 13.98 -12.89
C SER A 324 12.42 14.35 -12.29
N ARG A 325 12.05 13.85 -11.10
CA ARG A 325 10.85 14.31 -10.39
C ARG A 325 11.09 15.62 -9.64
N ALA A 326 12.34 15.98 -9.36
CA ALA A 326 12.70 17.21 -8.67
C ALA A 326 12.61 18.41 -9.62
N LYS A 327 11.97 19.50 -9.18
CA LYS A 327 11.98 20.79 -9.88
C LYS A 327 13.15 21.66 -9.41
N ASP A 328 13.31 21.78 -8.08
CA ASP A 328 14.24 22.73 -7.48
C ASP A 328 15.36 22.01 -6.71
N VAL A 329 15.00 21.05 -5.84
CA VAL A 329 15.97 20.37 -4.97
C VAL A 329 15.85 18.85 -5.09
N LEU A 330 16.98 18.19 -5.37
CA LEU A 330 17.13 16.74 -5.34
C LEU A 330 18.05 16.33 -4.19
N LEU A 331 17.53 15.57 -3.24
CA LEU A 331 18.28 14.99 -2.13
C LEU A 331 18.44 13.48 -2.32
N LEU A 332 19.67 12.98 -2.30
CA LEU A 332 19.96 11.54 -2.37
C LEU A 332 20.31 11.01 -0.98
N VAL A 333 19.56 10.03 -0.50
CA VAL A 333 19.75 9.47 0.85
C VAL A 333 20.15 8.00 0.83
N GLY A 334 21.06 7.64 1.72
CA GLY A 334 21.55 6.27 1.85
C GLY A 334 22.44 6.10 3.08
N LEU A 335 22.99 4.90 3.25
CA LEU A 335 23.96 4.63 4.32
C LEU A 335 25.38 4.95 3.85
N ASN A 336 26.25 5.47 4.73
CA ASN A 336 27.66 5.80 4.43
C ASN A 336 28.43 4.69 3.69
N PRO A 337 28.24 3.39 3.98
CA PRO A 337 28.90 2.32 3.22
C PRO A 337 28.66 2.31 1.70
N ASN A 338 27.63 2.99 1.21
CA ASN A 338 27.38 3.12 -0.23
C ASN A 338 28.36 4.09 -0.91
N ILE A 339 28.94 5.01 -0.14
CA ILE A 339 29.89 6.01 -0.63
C ILE A 339 31.30 5.61 -0.23
N ASP A 340 31.52 5.39 1.08
CA ASP A 340 32.84 5.10 1.64
C ASP A 340 33.28 3.65 1.40
N GLY A 341 32.32 2.76 1.15
CA GLY A 341 32.52 1.33 1.20
C GLY A 341 32.50 0.78 2.64
N TYR A 342 32.89 -0.48 2.80
CA TYR A 342 32.93 -1.15 4.11
C TYR A 342 34.15 -2.08 4.21
N LYS A 343 34.60 -2.34 5.44
CA LYS A 343 35.68 -3.30 5.69
C LYS A 343 35.15 -4.73 5.77
N GLN A 344 35.85 -5.65 5.09
CA GLN A 344 35.63 -7.09 5.23
C GLN A 344 36.98 -7.82 5.12
N ASN A 345 37.36 -8.57 6.16
CA ASN A 345 38.65 -9.28 6.23
C ASN A 345 39.83 -8.34 5.91
N ASP A 346 39.86 -7.16 6.55
CA ASP A 346 40.84 -6.08 6.36
C ASP A 346 40.94 -5.49 4.95
N LYS A 347 40.05 -5.88 4.03
CA LYS A 347 39.94 -5.29 2.69
C LYS A 347 38.83 -4.26 2.65
N GLN A 348 39.11 -3.14 1.99
CA GLN A 348 38.10 -2.14 1.65
C GLN A 348 37.25 -2.66 0.50
N MET A 349 35.95 -2.81 0.74
CA MET A 349 34.97 -3.29 -0.23
C MET A 349 34.09 -2.12 -0.66
N LYS A 350 33.80 -2.04 -1.96
CA LYS A 350 32.86 -1.06 -2.51
C LYS A 350 31.49 -1.69 -2.76
N ILE A 351 30.46 -0.85 -2.83
CA ILE A 351 29.09 -1.24 -3.17
C ILE A 351 28.71 -0.56 -4.50
N PRO A 352 28.90 -1.22 -5.66
CA PRO A 352 28.48 -0.66 -6.94
C PRO A 352 26.98 -0.32 -6.94
N ASN A 353 26.62 0.85 -7.44
CA ASN A 353 25.25 1.33 -7.47
C ASN A 353 25.04 2.35 -8.59
N VAL A 354 24.16 2.06 -9.54
CA VAL A 354 23.89 2.94 -10.68
C VAL A 354 23.36 4.30 -10.25
N ALA A 355 22.62 4.36 -9.14
CA ALA A 355 22.09 5.60 -8.58
C ALA A 355 23.16 6.51 -7.98
N LEU A 356 24.39 6.00 -7.82
CA LEU A 356 25.52 6.72 -7.24
C LEU A 356 26.61 7.01 -8.28
N GLY A 357 26.31 6.91 -9.58
CA GLY A 357 27.27 7.24 -10.64
C GLY A 357 28.26 6.12 -10.98
N TRP A 358 27.91 4.87 -10.70
CA TRP A 358 28.66 3.71 -11.19
C TRP A 358 28.23 3.34 -12.61
N ASN A 359 29.20 3.14 -13.51
CA ASN A 359 28.96 2.66 -14.87
C ASN A 359 28.87 1.14 -14.94
N ARG A 360 28.56 0.62 -16.14
CA ARG A 360 28.41 -0.82 -16.40
C ARG A 360 29.68 -1.63 -16.19
N ASP A 361 30.82 -0.99 -16.37
CA ASP A 361 32.15 -1.58 -16.23
C ASP A 361 32.60 -1.66 -14.76
N GLU A 362 31.69 -1.37 -13.81
CA GLU A 362 31.96 -1.30 -12.36
C GLU A 362 33.00 -0.23 -12.02
N GLU A 363 33.00 0.88 -12.77
CA GLU A 363 33.80 2.06 -12.49
C GLU A 363 32.92 3.15 -11.89
N PHE A 364 33.45 3.83 -10.86
CA PHE A 364 32.80 4.98 -10.27
C PHE A 364 33.17 6.23 -11.08
N ILE A 365 32.21 6.73 -11.86
CA ILE A 365 32.34 8.00 -12.59
C ILE A 365 31.92 9.16 -11.68
N GLY A 366 30.94 8.93 -10.81
CA GLY A 366 30.37 9.95 -9.94
C GLY A 366 29.39 10.87 -10.68
N PHE A 367 29.18 12.05 -10.11
CA PHE A 367 28.34 13.11 -10.67
C PHE A 367 29.08 14.44 -10.57
N ASP A 368 28.96 15.28 -11.60
CA ASP A 368 29.72 16.52 -11.71
C ASP A 368 29.28 17.56 -10.65
N ASN A 369 28.02 17.54 -10.20
CA ASN A 369 27.45 18.55 -9.29
C ASN A 369 26.66 17.92 -8.13
N ILE A 370 27.29 17.08 -7.30
CA ILE A 370 26.67 16.58 -6.06
C ILE A 370 27.58 16.86 -4.86
N PHE A 371 26.99 17.59 -3.90
CA PHE A 371 27.58 17.89 -2.61
C PHE A 371 27.24 16.79 -1.58
N LEU A 372 28.25 16.34 -0.86
CA LEU A 372 28.07 15.48 0.31
C LEU A 372 27.87 16.37 1.54
N ILE A 373 26.78 16.13 2.25
CA ILE A 373 26.44 16.76 3.54
C ILE A 373 26.70 15.77 4.66
#